data_AF-A0A293LES6-F1
#
_entry.id   AF-A0A293LES6-F1
#
_cell.length_a   1.000
_cell.length_b   1.000
_cell.length_c   1.000
_cell.angle_alpha   90.00
_cell.angle_beta   90.00
_cell.angle_gamma   90.00
#
_symmetry.space_group_name_H-M   'P 1'
#
loop_
_entity.id
_entity.type
_entity.pdbx_description
1 polymer ?
#
loop_
_entity_poly.entity_id
_entity_poly.type
_entity_poly.pdbx_seq_one_letter_code
_entity_poly.pdbx_strand_id
1 'polypeptide(L)'
;MFEIVFEDPETREKKYVHQTSWGLTTRTIGVLIMVHGDNQGLVLPPRVARVQAVLVPCGITASLGEERKDQLLDFCRLQEAKLSSGSVRCQGDYRDNYSPGWKFNHWELKGVPELGKGEHILSSMSIVSYFTVAIDS
;
A
#
# COMPACT_ATOMS: atom_id res chain seq x y z
N MET A 1 -35.67 18.41 24.21
CA MET A 1 -35.21 17.02 24.39
C MET A 1 -34.11 16.90 25.44
N PHE A 2 -33.02 17.67 25.39
CA PHE A 2 -31.95 17.63 26.43
C PHE A 2 -31.70 18.97 27.15
N GLU A 3 -32.52 20.00 26.89
CA GLU A 3 -32.47 21.32 27.55
C GLU A 3 -31.08 21.97 27.64
N ILE A 4 -30.28 21.82 26.57
CA ILE A 4 -28.95 22.44 26.49
C ILE A 4 -29.13 23.91 26.10
N VAL A 5 -29.00 24.79 27.09
CA VAL A 5 -29.19 26.24 26.95
C VAL A 5 -28.01 27.01 27.52
N PHE A 6 -27.78 28.21 26.99
CA PHE A 6 -26.84 29.20 27.53
C PHE A 6 -27.57 30.54 27.72
N GLU A 7 -27.05 31.41 28.57
CA GLU A 7 -27.55 32.78 28.74
C GLU A 7 -26.85 33.70 27.76
N ASP A 8 -27.62 34.46 26.99
CA ASP A 8 -27.06 35.44 26.06
C ASP A 8 -26.44 36.62 26.83
N PRO A 9 -25.17 36.96 26.58
CA PRO A 9 -24.49 38.02 27.33
C PRO A 9 -25.07 39.43 27.09
N GLU A 10 -25.75 39.66 25.97
CA GLU A 10 -26.34 40.96 25.63
C GLU A 10 -27.81 41.04 26.07
N THR A 11 -28.60 40.03 25.74
CA THR A 11 -30.06 40.04 26.03
C THR A 11 -30.43 39.42 27.37
N ARG A 12 -29.51 38.67 28.02
CA ARG A 12 -29.74 37.87 29.25
C ARG A 12 -30.86 36.83 29.11
N GLU A 13 -31.19 36.47 27.88
CA GLU A 13 -32.21 35.46 27.59
C GLU A 13 -31.58 34.08 27.50
N LYS A 14 -32.31 33.06 27.94
CA LYS A 14 -31.92 31.67 27.72
C LYS A 14 -32.06 31.33 26.24
N LYS A 15 -30.95 31.06 25.56
CA LYS A 15 -30.91 30.63 24.15
C LYS A 15 -30.48 29.18 24.05
N TYR A 16 -31.07 28.48 23.08
CA TYR A 16 -30.65 27.12 22.73
C TYR A 16 -29.36 27.16 21.91
N VAL A 17 -28.49 26.17 22.14
CA VAL A 17 -27.26 26.02 21.36
C VAL A 17 -27.56 25.52 19.94
N HIS A 18 -26.73 25.91 18.98
CA HIS A 18 -26.69 25.27 17.67
C HIS A 18 -25.81 24.03 17.75
N GLN A 19 -26.39 22.86 17.45
CA GLN A 19 -25.68 21.58 17.49
C GLN A 19 -25.49 21.03 16.08
N THR A 20 -24.32 20.45 15.84
CA THR A 20 -24.01 19.68 14.63
C THR A 20 -23.55 18.28 15.02
N SER A 21 -23.82 17.30 14.16
CA SER A 21 -23.37 15.93 14.33
C SER A 21 -22.88 15.38 12.99
N TRP A 22 -21.83 14.54 13.01
CA TRP A 22 -21.28 13.91 11.82
C TRP A 22 -20.98 12.43 12.09
N GLY A 23 -21.01 11.61 11.04
CA GLY A 23 -20.75 10.18 11.15
C GLY A 23 -19.99 9.64 9.94
N LEU A 24 -19.02 8.76 10.21
CA LEU A 24 -18.24 8.03 9.21
C LEU A 24 -18.22 6.56 9.61
N THR A 25 -18.34 5.65 8.64
CA THR A 25 -18.39 4.21 8.91
C THR A 25 -17.45 3.46 7.97
N THR A 26 -17.28 2.16 8.21
CA THR A 26 -16.51 1.25 7.35
C THR A 26 -17.10 1.08 5.95
N ARG A 27 -18.29 1.64 5.67
CA ARG A 27 -18.85 1.72 4.31
C ARG A 27 -17.89 2.40 3.33
N THR A 28 -17.02 3.29 3.80
CA THR A 28 -15.98 3.92 2.97
C THR A 28 -15.02 2.92 2.34
N ILE A 29 -14.73 1.80 3.01
CA ILE A 29 -13.90 0.73 2.45
C ILE A 29 -14.64 0.07 1.28
N GLY A 30 -15.95 -0.16 1.41
CA GLY A 30 -16.76 -0.68 0.30
C GLY A 30 -16.77 0.27 -0.90
N VAL A 31 -16.89 1.58 -0.66
CA VAL A 31 -16.80 2.60 -1.73
C VAL A 31 -15.44 2.57 -2.42
N LEU A 32 -14.35 2.47 -1.66
CA LEU A 32 -12.99 2.33 -2.21
C LEU A 32 -12.90 1.12 -3.15
N ILE A 33 -13.39 -0.04 -2.71
CA ILE A 33 -13.37 -1.27 -3.52
C ILE A 33 -14.20 -1.11 -4.80
N MET A 34 -15.41 -0.56 -4.70
CA MET A 34 -16.29 -0.39 -5.86
C MET A 34 -15.76 0.62 -6.89
N VAL A 35 -15.07 1.66 -6.43
CA VAL A 35 -14.58 2.74 -7.30
C VAL A 35 -13.25 2.37 -7.96
N HIS A 36 -12.34 1.71 -7.23
CA HIS A 36 -10.99 1.44 -7.71
C HIS A 36 -10.76 0.00 -8.17
N GLY A 37 -11.57 -0.97 -7.73
CA GLY A 37 -11.41 -2.37 -8.12
C GLY A 37 -11.56 -2.58 -9.62
N ASP A 38 -10.85 -3.58 -10.14
CA ASP A 38 -10.84 -3.94 -11.56
C ASP A 38 -11.07 -5.46 -11.76
N ASN A 39 -10.88 -5.94 -12.99
CA ASN A 39 -11.04 -7.36 -13.32
C ASN A 39 -9.95 -8.26 -12.72
N GLN A 40 -8.82 -7.70 -12.27
CA GLN A 40 -7.72 -8.43 -11.62
C GLN A 40 -7.88 -8.45 -10.10
N GLY A 41 -8.62 -7.51 -9.51
CA GLY A 41 -9.03 -7.56 -8.12
C GLY A 41 -9.08 -6.19 -7.45
N LEU A 42 -8.54 -6.12 -6.25
CA LEU A 42 -8.48 -4.89 -5.47
C LEU A 42 -7.44 -3.93 -6.08
N VAL A 43 -7.70 -2.63 -6.03
CA VAL A 43 -6.68 -1.60 -6.31
C VAL A 43 -6.72 -0.60 -5.17
N LEU A 44 -5.69 -0.60 -4.31
CA LEU A 44 -5.65 0.31 -3.17
C LEU A 44 -5.03 1.65 -3.57
N PRO A 45 -5.65 2.78 -3.20
CA PRO A 45 -4.98 4.06 -3.29
C PRO A 45 -3.70 4.07 -2.42
N PRO A 46 -2.59 4.65 -2.89
CA PRO A 46 -1.28 4.58 -2.22
C PRO A 46 -1.30 5.14 -0.80
N ARG A 47 -2.18 6.11 -0.53
CA ARG A 47 -2.31 6.76 0.78
C ARG A 47 -2.89 5.84 1.86
N VAL A 48 -3.67 4.83 1.46
CA VAL A 48 -4.35 3.91 2.39
C VAL A 48 -3.89 2.46 2.24
N ALA A 49 -3.06 2.15 1.25
CA ALA A 49 -2.48 0.82 1.06
C ALA A 49 -1.54 0.45 2.22
N ARG A 50 -1.76 -0.71 2.88
CA ARG A 50 -0.85 -1.18 3.94
C ARG A 50 0.57 -1.39 3.41
N VAL A 51 0.66 -2.03 2.25
CA VAL A 51 1.88 -2.23 1.47
C VAL A 51 1.74 -1.37 0.23
N GLN A 52 2.65 -0.42 0.06
CA GLN A 52 2.72 0.45 -1.12
C GLN A 52 3.63 -0.12 -2.18
N ALA A 53 4.61 -0.93 -1.76
CA ALA A 53 5.58 -1.55 -2.64
C ALA A 53 5.89 -2.97 -2.22
N VAL A 54 5.92 -3.89 -3.18
CA VAL A 54 6.36 -5.27 -2.95
C VAL A 54 7.59 -5.60 -3.77
N LEU A 55 8.52 -6.29 -3.13
CA LEU A 55 9.79 -6.74 -3.66
C LEU A 55 9.75 -8.24 -3.89
N VAL A 56 9.77 -8.68 -5.14
CA VAL A 56 9.75 -10.11 -5.49
C VAL A 56 11.08 -10.49 -6.15
N PRO A 57 11.91 -11.34 -5.52
CA PRO A 57 13.12 -11.85 -6.16
C PRO A 57 12.73 -12.81 -7.31
N CYS A 58 13.22 -12.53 -8.51
CA CYS A 58 12.98 -13.35 -9.70
C CYS A 58 14.28 -14.01 -10.20
N GLY A 59 14.16 -15.13 -10.92
CA GLY A 59 15.29 -15.82 -11.53
C GLY A 59 16.08 -16.75 -10.59
N ILE A 60 15.53 -17.10 -9.42
CA ILE A 60 16.07 -18.17 -8.57
C ILE A 60 15.70 -19.51 -9.22
N THR A 61 16.64 -20.08 -9.99
CA THR A 61 16.51 -21.41 -10.58
C THR A 61 17.28 -22.46 -9.76
N ALA A 62 16.95 -23.74 -9.92
CA ALA A 62 17.68 -24.83 -9.28
C ALA A 62 19.16 -24.93 -9.71
N SER A 63 19.51 -24.30 -10.84
CA SER A 63 20.88 -24.19 -11.37
C SER A 63 21.64 -22.96 -10.86
N LEU A 64 21.01 -22.08 -10.07
CA LEU A 64 21.65 -20.90 -9.52
C LEU A 64 22.52 -21.32 -8.33
N GLY A 65 23.81 -20.97 -8.35
CA GLY A 65 24.69 -21.21 -7.21
C GLY A 65 24.22 -20.44 -5.96
N GLU A 66 24.38 -21.04 -4.78
CA GLU A 66 23.88 -20.47 -3.52
C GLU A 66 24.44 -19.06 -3.26
N GLU A 67 25.71 -18.81 -3.60
CA GLU A 67 26.33 -17.48 -3.49
C GLU A 67 25.56 -16.40 -4.28
N ARG A 68 25.11 -16.74 -5.50
CA ARG A 68 24.38 -15.80 -6.36
C ARG A 68 22.95 -15.59 -5.89
N LYS A 69 22.35 -16.60 -5.25
CA LYS A 69 21.05 -16.50 -4.59
C LYS A 69 21.13 -15.59 -3.37
N ASP A 70 22.16 -15.75 -2.55
CA ASP A 70 22.38 -14.89 -1.37
C ASP A 70 22.62 -13.43 -1.78
N GLN A 71 23.46 -13.19 -2.80
CA GLN A 71 23.67 -11.85 -3.37
C GLN A 71 22.36 -11.19 -3.84
N LEU A 72 21.45 -11.96 -4.45
CA LEU A 72 20.15 -11.46 -4.88
C LEU A 72 19.27 -11.09 -3.67
N LEU A 73 19.20 -11.96 -2.66
CA LEU A 73 18.40 -11.72 -1.47
C LEU A 73 18.91 -10.51 -0.68
N ASP A 74 20.23 -10.37 -0.53
CA ASP A 74 20.84 -9.23 0.14
C ASP A 74 20.63 -7.92 -0.62
N PHE A 75 20.69 -7.98 -1.95
CA PHE A 75 20.33 -6.82 -2.79
C PHE A 75 18.87 -6.42 -2.57
N CYS A 76 17.92 -7.36 -2.58
CA CYS A 76 16.52 -7.05 -2.32
C CYS A 76 16.31 -6.44 -0.92
N ARG A 77 16.94 -7.00 0.12
CA ARG A 77 16.87 -6.46 1.50
C ARG A 77 17.42 -5.04 1.59
N LEU A 78 18.52 -4.76 0.90
CA LEU A 78 19.10 -3.42 0.84
C LEU A 78 18.12 -2.41 0.22
N GLN A 79 17.39 -2.82 -0.80
CA GLN A 79 16.47 -1.95 -1.53
C GLN A 79 15.16 -1.76 -0.78
N GLU A 80 14.68 -2.80 -0.09
CA GLU A 80 13.59 -2.72 0.88
C GLU A 80 13.89 -1.69 1.96
N ALA A 81 15.11 -1.72 2.51
CA ALA A 81 15.56 -0.75 3.51
C ALA A 81 15.63 0.68 2.95
N LYS A 82 16.16 0.86 1.73
CA LYS A 82 16.21 2.17 1.04
C LYS A 82 14.82 2.74 0.83
N LEU A 83 13.88 1.95 0.30
CA LEU A 83 12.50 2.40 0.07
C LEU A 83 11.79 2.73 1.39
N SER A 84 11.99 1.89 2.40
CA SER A 84 11.43 2.12 3.74
C SER A 84 11.97 3.39 4.39
N SER A 85 13.24 3.76 4.13
CA SER A 85 13.81 5.03 4.57
C SER A 85 13.19 6.25 3.85
N GLY A 86 12.69 6.05 2.62
CA GLY A 86 12.04 7.07 1.78
C GLY A 86 10.55 7.27 2.05
N SER A 87 10.03 6.85 3.21
CA SER A 87 8.59 6.90 3.56
C SER A 87 7.66 6.00 2.72
N VAL A 88 8.22 5.06 1.96
CA VAL A 88 7.43 4.07 1.22
C VAL A 88 7.26 2.81 2.08
N ARG A 89 6.01 2.36 2.28
CA ARG A 89 5.70 1.10 2.96
C ARG A 89 6.04 -0.08 2.03
N CYS A 90 7.30 -0.49 2.04
CA CYS A 90 7.81 -1.58 1.23
C CYS A 90 7.81 -2.91 2.01
N GLN A 91 7.59 -4.02 1.31
CA GLN A 91 7.70 -5.37 1.86
C GLN A 91 8.36 -6.33 0.86
N GLY A 92 9.39 -7.07 1.28
CA GLY A 92 9.98 -8.16 0.51
C GLY A 92 9.22 -9.48 0.64
N ASP A 93 8.98 -10.17 -0.48
CA ASP A 93 8.41 -11.52 -0.52
C ASP A 93 9.48 -12.58 -0.84
N TYR A 94 10.21 -12.98 0.21
CA TYR A 94 11.32 -13.93 0.15
C TYR A 94 10.91 -15.40 0.26
N ARG A 95 9.60 -15.71 0.19
CA ARG A 95 9.10 -17.09 0.29
C ARG A 95 9.63 -17.93 -0.87
N ASP A 96 10.30 -19.05 -0.61
CA ASP A 96 10.89 -19.92 -1.63
C ASP A 96 9.91 -20.99 -2.16
N ASN A 97 8.84 -21.27 -1.41
CA ASN A 97 7.82 -22.26 -1.73
C ASN A 97 6.80 -21.82 -2.80
N TYR A 98 6.91 -20.61 -3.33
CA TYR A 98 6.02 -20.08 -4.37
C TYR A 98 6.79 -19.53 -5.56
N SER A 99 6.29 -19.82 -6.77
CA SER A 99 6.84 -19.26 -8.00
C SER A 99 6.65 -17.73 -8.03
N PRO A 100 7.54 -16.98 -8.72
CA PRO A 100 7.37 -15.54 -8.89
C PRO A 100 6.01 -15.15 -9.49
N GLY A 101 5.51 -15.92 -10.48
CA GLY A 101 4.19 -15.70 -11.07
C GLY A 101 3.04 -15.82 -10.06
N TRP A 102 3.12 -16.78 -9.14
CA TRP A 102 2.12 -16.89 -8.06
C TRP A 102 2.19 -15.69 -7.12
N LYS A 103 3.40 -15.22 -6.79
CA LYS A 103 3.57 -14.04 -5.93
C LYS A 103 3.01 -12.78 -6.59
N PHE A 104 3.24 -12.57 -7.88
CA PHE A 104 2.66 -11.43 -8.60
C PHE A 104 1.13 -11.44 -8.50
N ASN A 105 0.49 -12.56 -8.86
CA ASN A 105 -0.96 -12.70 -8.75
C ASN A 105 -1.47 -12.50 -7.30
N HIS A 106 -0.73 -13.00 -6.30
CA HIS A 106 -1.08 -12.83 -4.89
C HIS A 106 -1.11 -11.35 -4.46
N TRP A 107 -0.16 -10.55 -4.94
CA TRP A 107 -0.06 -9.13 -4.58
C TRP A 107 -0.96 -8.24 -5.45
N GLU A 108 -1.17 -8.61 -6.71
CA GLU A 108 -2.21 -8.05 -7.60
C GLU A 108 -3.60 -8.18 -6.96
N LEU A 109 -4.00 -9.39 -6.55
CA LEU A 109 -5.30 -9.62 -5.91
C LEU A 109 -5.49 -8.82 -4.60
N LYS A 110 -4.39 -8.54 -3.89
CA LYS A 110 -4.38 -7.73 -2.66
C LYS A 110 -4.40 -6.23 -2.92
N GLY A 111 -4.29 -5.81 -4.18
CA GLY A 111 -4.30 -4.41 -4.58
C GLY A 111 -3.13 -3.62 -4.07
N VAL A 112 -1.95 -4.23 -3.99
CA VAL A 112 -0.72 -3.45 -3.86
C VAL A 112 -0.65 -2.51 -5.06
N PRO A 113 -0.48 -1.20 -4.85
CA PRO A 113 -0.51 -0.24 -5.95
C PRO A 113 0.54 -0.58 -7.02
N GLU A 114 0.10 -0.70 -8.27
CA GLU A 114 1.00 -0.87 -9.41
C GLU A 114 1.15 0.46 -10.16
N LEU A 115 2.39 0.91 -10.34
CA LEU A 115 2.67 1.88 -11.40
C LEU A 115 2.99 1.06 -12.65
N GLY A 116 2.28 1.36 -13.75
CA GLY A 116 2.21 0.52 -14.95
C GLY A 116 3.53 -0.16 -15.31
N LYS A 117 3.49 -1.50 -15.46
CA LYS A 117 4.56 -2.42 -15.87
C LYS A 117 5.84 -1.74 -16.39
N GLY A 118 6.62 -1.19 -15.47
CA GLY A 118 7.95 -0.70 -15.75
C GLY A 118 8.89 -1.84 -15.46
N GLU A 119 9.24 -2.64 -16.47
CA GLU A 119 10.40 -3.52 -16.38
C GLU A 119 11.64 -2.63 -16.25
N HIS A 120 11.98 -2.20 -15.03
CA HIS A 120 13.32 -1.71 -14.78
C HIS A 120 14.25 -2.93 -14.71
N ILE A 121 14.68 -3.36 -15.89
CA ILE A 121 15.81 -4.26 -16.09
C ILE A 121 17.04 -3.52 -15.55
N LEU A 122 17.34 -3.66 -14.26
CA LEU A 122 18.65 -3.28 -13.73
C LEU A 122 19.65 -4.31 -14.28
N SER A 123 20.36 -3.85 -15.31
CA SER A 123 21.07 -4.62 -16.33
C SER A 123 22.29 -5.43 -15.86
N SER A 124 22.42 -5.77 -14.58
CA SER A 124 23.62 -6.46 -14.10
C SER A 124 23.43 -7.67 -13.20
N MET A 125 22.29 -7.93 -12.55
CA MET A 125 22.07 -9.22 -11.88
C MET A 125 20.63 -9.35 -11.40
N SER A 126 19.89 -10.30 -12.00
CA SER A 126 18.63 -10.84 -11.50
C SER A 126 17.46 -9.85 -11.41
N ILE A 127 16.37 -10.14 -12.12
CA ILE A 127 15.20 -9.27 -12.21
C ILE A 127 14.65 -9.01 -10.79
N VAL A 128 14.60 -7.74 -10.40
CA VAL A 128 13.86 -7.31 -9.21
C VAL A 128 12.75 -6.40 -9.69
N SER A 129 11.52 -6.90 -9.63
CA SER A 129 10.34 -6.08 -9.89
C SER A 129 10.01 -5.31 -8.61
N TYR A 130 10.02 -3.98 -8.70
CA TYR A 130 9.48 -3.10 -7.68
C TYR A 130 8.15 -2.57 -8.19
N PHE A 131 7.10 -2.78 -7.43
CA PHE A 131 5.90 -1.96 -7.55
C PHE A 131 6.13 -0.77 -6.61
N THR A 132 6.22 0.45 -7.12
CA THR A 132 6.24 1.64 -6.25
C THR A 132 5.34 2.69 -6.87
N VAL A 133 4.58 3.37 -6.03
CA VAL A 133 3.91 4.59 -6.47
C VAL A 133 4.89 5.74 -6.28
N ALA A 134 5.11 6.51 -7.35
CA ALA A 134 5.63 7.85 -7.23
C ALA A 134 4.66 8.64 -6.34
N ILE A 135 5.07 8.90 -5.11
CA ILE A 135 4.38 9.87 -4.27
C ILE A 135 4.77 11.22 -4.88
N ASP A 136 3.94 11.75 -5.77
CA ASP A 136 4.14 13.10 -6.29
C ASP A 136 4.28 14.05 -5.10
N SER A 137 5.42 14.75 -5.10
CA SER A 137 5.78 15.85 -4.19
C SER A 137 4.98 17.11 -4.47
#